data_AF-A0A2A4J179-F1
#
_entry.id   AF-A0A2A4J179-F1
#
_cell.length_a   1.000
_cell.length_b   1.000
_cell.length_c   1.000
_cell.angle_alpha   90.00
_cell.angle_beta   90.00
_cell.angle_gamma   90.00
#
_symmetry.space_group_name_H-M   'P 1'
#
loop_
_entity.id
_entity.type
_entity.pdbx_description
1 polymer ?
#
loop_
_entity_poly.entity_id
_entity_poly.type
_entity_poly.pdbx_seq_one_letter_code
_entity_poly.pdbx_strand_id
1 'polypeptide(L)'
;MCSFLLFVPFGEINAVSSWLGITGPVNKPPAEIKARPVLGFQCTRSEVSGKRFWGVIKNLCGTPENFFKTSFVYNYLPQQWMTKSGCNLTPGDFKIFYLPHPSPRVLHNNNWEETATKCLQEHNLLQYYQHASH
;
A
#
# COMPACT_ATOMS: atom_id res chain seq x y z
N MET A 1 -8.85 -1.75 -8.50
CA MET A 1 -7.52 -2.28 -8.87
C MET A 1 -7.43 -3.67 -8.29
N CYS A 2 -6.96 -4.65 -9.07
CA CYS A 2 -6.90 -6.04 -8.64
C CYS A 2 -5.55 -6.36 -7.93
N SER A 3 -4.54 -5.46 -8.01
CA SER A 3 -3.17 -5.67 -7.51
C SER A 3 -3.05 -5.89 -6.00
N PHE A 4 -3.90 -5.26 -5.17
CA PHE A 4 -3.90 -5.47 -3.72
C PHE A 4 -4.82 -6.61 -3.28
N LEU A 5 -5.59 -7.19 -4.20
CA LEU A 5 -6.52 -8.28 -3.88
C LEU A 5 -5.81 -9.62 -3.75
N LEU A 6 -4.61 -9.77 -4.31
CA LEU A 6 -3.90 -11.06 -4.35
C LEU A 6 -2.64 -11.07 -3.49
N PHE A 7 -2.30 -9.96 -2.83
CA PHE A 7 -1.02 -9.75 -2.13
C PHE A 7 0.24 -9.93 -3.01
N VAL A 8 0.08 -10.06 -4.33
CA VAL A 8 1.15 -10.08 -5.30
C VAL A 8 1.33 -8.68 -5.88
N PRO A 9 2.53 -8.07 -5.80
CA PRO A 9 2.80 -6.79 -6.45
C PRO A 9 2.42 -6.85 -7.92
N PHE A 10 1.76 -5.81 -8.43
CA PHE A 10 1.27 -5.80 -9.81
C PHE A 10 0.35 -7.00 -10.15
N GLY A 11 -0.40 -7.51 -9.16
CA GLY A 11 -1.17 -8.75 -9.25
C GLY A 11 -2.37 -8.73 -10.18
N GLU A 12 -2.14 -8.76 -11.50
CA GLU A 12 -3.17 -9.05 -12.49
C GLU A 12 -3.48 -10.56 -12.50
N ILE A 13 -4.75 -10.93 -12.49
CA ILE A 13 -5.17 -12.31 -12.22
C ILE A 13 -4.59 -13.33 -13.20
N ASN A 14 -4.58 -13.06 -14.50
CA ASN A 14 -4.09 -14.02 -15.48
C ASN A 14 -2.57 -14.17 -15.39
N ALA A 15 -1.85 -13.09 -15.13
CA ALA A 15 -0.42 -13.15 -14.86
C ALA A 15 -0.13 -13.99 -13.60
N VAL A 16 -0.86 -13.75 -12.51
CA VAL A 16 -0.64 -14.43 -11.23
C VAL A 16 -1.04 -15.91 -11.28
N SER A 17 -2.22 -16.21 -11.79
CA SER A 17 -2.71 -17.60 -11.83
C SER A 17 -2.06 -18.42 -12.94
N SER A 18 -2.02 -17.90 -14.18
CA SER A 18 -1.62 -18.70 -15.33
C SER A 18 -0.12 -18.68 -15.62
N TRP A 19 0.60 -17.62 -15.23
CA TRP A 19 2.05 -17.54 -15.46
C TRP A 19 2.85 -17.78 -14.18
N LEU A 20 2.55 -17.08 -13.09
CA LEU A 20 3.23 -17.30 -11.80
C LEU A 20 2.79 -18.60 -11.10
N GLY A 21 1.66 -19.20 -11.51
CA GLY A 21 1.15 -20.44 -10.90
C GLY A 21 0.64 -20.26 -9.47
N ILE A 22 0.40 -19.03 -9.03
CA ILE A 22 -0.02 -18.73 -7.66
C ILE A 22 -1.55 -18.80 -7.60
N THR A 23 -2.05 -19.61 -6.67
CA THR A 23 -3.48 -19.71 -6.34
C THR A 23 -3.64 -19.85 -4.83
N GLY A 24 -4.83 -19.52 -4.33
CA GLY A 24 -5.12 -19.65 -2.90
C GLY A 24 -6.34 -18.85 -2.47
N PRO A 25 -6.80 -19.07 -1.22
CA PRO A 25 -7.89 -18.28 -0.65
C PRO A 25 -7.46 -16.83 -0.46
N VAL A 26 -8.37 -15.91 -0.78
CA VAL A 26 -8.20 -14.48 -0.53
C VAL A 26 -9.31 -14.04 0.42
N ASN A 27 -8.91 -13.57 1.60
CA ASN A 27 -9.84 -13.08 2.60
C ASN A 27 -10.21 -11.62 2.33
N LYS A 28 -11.40 -11.23 2.79
CA LYS A 28 -11.86 -9.84 2.72
C LYS A 28 -11.31 -9.01 3.87
N PRO A 29 -11.07 -7.71 3.67
CA PRO A 29 -10.77 -6.80 4.77
C PRO A 29 -11.99 -6.66 5.70
N PRO A 30 -11.80 -6.28 6.98
CA PRO A 30 -12.90 -6.05 7.92
C PRO A 30 -13.93 -5.02 7.44
N ALA A 31 -13.46 -3.99 6.71
CA ALA A 31 -14.29 -2.97 6.10
C ALA A 31 -14.02 -2.91 4.59
N GLU A 32 -15.08 -3.02 3.79
CA GLU A 32 -15.03 -3.03 2.33
C GLU A 32 -15.75 -1.83 1.73
N ILE A 33 -15.15 -1.20 0.73
CA ILE A 33 -15.79 -0.15 -0.05
C ILE A 33 -16.64 -0.82 -1.13
N LYS A 34 -17.96 -0.59 -1.13
CA LYS A 34 -18.91 -1.21 -2.09
C LYS A 34 -18.48 -1.08 -3.56
N ALA A 35 -17.86 0.05 -3.93
CA ALA A 35 -17.37 0.30 -5.29
C ALA A 35 -16.06 -0.44 -5.65
N ARG A 36 -15.42 -1.10 -4.68
CA ARG A 36 -14.12 -1.78 -4.76
C ARG A 36 -14.15 -3.09 -3.95
N PRO A 37 -14.99 -4.08 -4.33
CA PRO A 37 -15.02 -5.35 -3.63
C PRO A 37 -13.76 -6.18 -3.89
N VAL A 38 -13.33 -6.91 -2.87
CA VAL A 38 -12.30 -7.94 -2.87
C VAL A 38 -12.94 -9.27 -3.25
N LEU A 39 -12.67 -9.71 -4.48
CA LEU A 39 -13.18 -10.96 -5.04
C LEU A 39 -12.08 -12.03 -5.19
N GLY A 40 -10.84 -11.72 -4.77
CA GLY A 40 -9.69 -12.60 -4.98
C GLY A 40 -9.51 -12.98 -6.45
N PHE A 41 -9.22 -14.26 -6.70
CA PHE A 41 -9.08 -14.82 -8.05
C PHE A 41 -10.37 -14.81 -8.90
N GLN A 42 -11.53 -14.48 -8.31
CA GLN A 42 -12.80 -14.33 -9.04
C GLN A 42 -12.99 -12.90 -9.60
N CYS A 43 -12.05 -11.96 -9.35
CA CYS A 43 -12.13 -10.61 -9.90
C CYS A 43 -12.07 -10.67 -11.45
N THR A 44 -13.12 -10.21 -12.12
CA THR A 44 -13.18 -10.17 -13.60
C THR A 44 -12.42 -8.98 -14.19
N ARG A 45 -11.95 -8.06 -13.34
CA ARG A 45 -11.27 -6.84 -13.76
C ARG A 45 -9.78 -7.11 -13.94
N SER A 46 -9.29 -6.94 -15.18
CA SER A 46 -7.85 -6.93 -15.43
C SER A 46 -7.25 -5.61 -14.95
N GLU A 47 -6.14 -5.69 -14.23
CA GLU A 47 -5.40 -4.53 -13.74
C GLU A 47 -4.30 -4.17 -14.75
N VAL A 48 -4.40 -2.98 -15.33
CA VAL A 48 -3.63 -2.61 -16.53
C VAL A 48 -2.13 -2.53 -16.26
N SER A 49 -1.72 -1.99 -15.11
CA SER A 49 -0.30 -1.87 -14.76
C SER A 49 0.31 -3.26 -14.53
N GLY A 50 -0.40 -4.15 -13.85
CA GLY A 50 0.00 -5.54 -13.65
C GLY A 50 0.12 -6.33 -14.93
N LYS A 51 -0.87 -6.19 -15.82
CA LYS A 51 -0.82 -6.79 -17.16
C LYS A 51 0.42 -6.35 -17.94
N ARG A 52 0.73 -5.05 -17.90
CA ARG A 52 1.90 -4.48 -18.59
C ARG A 52 3.21 -4.98 -17.97
N PHE A 53 3.33 -4.88 -16.65
CA PHE A 53 4.53 -5.27 -15.92
C PHE A 53 4.86 -6.75 -16.15
N TRP A 54 3.95 -7.65 -15.77
CA TRP A 54 4.19 -9.09 -15.91
C TRP A 54 4.21 -9.55 -17.37
N GLY A 55 3.52 -8.84 -18.28
CA GLY A 55 3.62 -9.11 -19.71
C GLY A 55 5.03 -8.91 -20.25
N VAL A 56 5.72 -7.83 -19.87
CA VAL A 56 7.12 -7.59 -20.24
C VAL A 56 8.03 -8.67 -19.65
N ILE A 57 7.89 -8.97 -18.36
CA ILE A 57 8.72 -9.98 -17.70
C ILE A 57 8.51 -11.37 -18.32
N LYS A 58 7.27 -11.76 -18.58
CA LYS A 58 6.93 -13.01 -19.26
C LYS A 58 7.60 -13.12 -20.63
N ASN A 59 7.54 -12.05 -21.44
CA ASN A 59 8.14 -12.04 -22.77
C ASN A 59 9.67 -12.15 -22.74
N LEU A 60 10.32 -11.55 -21.74
CA LEU A 60 11.78 -11.56 -21.62
C LEU A 60 12.31 -12.86 -21.01
N CYS A 61 11.65 -13.41 -20.00
CA CYS A 61 12.16 -14.52 -19.20
C CYS A 61 11.58 -15.89 -19.62
N GLY A 62 10.44 -15.91 -20.32
CA GLY A 62 9.69 -17.11 -20.68
C GLY A 62 8.97 -17.73 -19.49
N THR A 63 9.73 -18.15 -18.47
CA THR A 63 9.22 -18.77 -17.25
C THR A 63 9.49 -17.89 -16.01
N PRO A 64 8.67 -17.99 -14.95
CA PRO A 64 8.89 -17.26 -13.70
C PRO A 64 10.24 -17.59 -13.06
N GLU A 65 10.69 -18.84 -13.12
CA GLU A 65 11.94 -19.29 -12.48
C GLU A 65 13.15 -18.53 -13.04
N ASN A 66 13.14 -18.19 -14.33
CA ASN A 66 14.20 -17.40 -14.93
C ASN A 66 14.25 -15.97 -14.39
N PHE A 67 13.09 -15.36 -14.10
CA PHE A 67 13.03 -14.04 -13.50
C PHE A 67 13.49 -14.07 -12.02
N PHE A 68 12.96 -15.02 -11.25
CA PHE A 68 13.20 -15.09 -9.80
C PHE A 68 14.59 -15.61 -9.41
N LYS A 69 15.41 -16.12 -10.34
CA LYS A 69 16.82 -16.44 -10.10
C LYS A 69 17.63 -15.25 -9.58
N THR A 70 17.32 -14.04 -10.06
CA THR A 70 18.13 -12.83 -9.77
C THR A 70 17.29 -11.63 -9.35
N SER A 71 15.97 -11.73 -9.44
CA SER A 71 15.06 -10.59 -9.28
C SER A 71 13.93 -10.92 -8.33
N PHE A 72 13.43 -9.90 -7.63
CA PHE A 72 12.20 -9.99 -6.85
C PHE A 72 11.43 -8.68 -7.00
N VAL A 73 10.13 -8.72 -6.71
CA VAL A 73 9.26 -7.56 -6.73
C VAL A 73 8.60 -7.43 -5.36
N TYR A 74 8.59 -6.22 -4.81
CA TYR A 74 7.94 -5.91 -3.55
C TYR A 74 7.26 -4.54 -3.61
N ASN A 75 6.17 -4.38 -2.87
CA ASN A 75 5.58 -3.06 -2.64
C ASN A 75 6.25 -2.43 -1.41
N TYR A 76 6.70 -1.18 -1.54
CA TYR A 76 7.22 -0.42 -0.40
C TYR A 76 6.16 -0.22 0.70
N LEU A 77 4.92 0.05 0.30
CA LEU A 77 3.76 0.10 1.18
C LEU A 77 2.79 -1.04 0.82
N PRO A 78 2.56 -2.02 1.72
CA PRO A 78 1.59 -3.08 1.49
C PRO A 78 0.14 -2.61 1.66
N GLN A 79 -0.09 -1.41 2.21
CA GLN A 79 -1.41 -0.84 2.40
C GLN A 79 -1.93 -0.16 1.13
N GLN A 80 -3.24 -0.25 0.93
CA GLN A 80 -3.96 0.57 -0.04
C GLN A 80 -4.92 1.50 0.69
N TRP A 81 -4.81 2.80 0.41
CA TRP A 81 -5.74 3.81 0.92
C TRP A 81 -6.67 4.27 -0.18
N MET A 82 -7.92 4.53 0.20
CA MET A 82 -8.95 4.96 -0.74
C MET A 82 -9.88 5.97 -0.08
N THR A 83 -10.46 6.85 -0.90
CA THR A 83 -11.59 7.70 -0.49
C THR A 83 -12.84 6.86 -0.27
N LYS A 84 -13.88 7.42 0.37
CA LYS A 84 -15.19 6.75 0.52
C LYS A 84 -15.82 6.33 -0.82
N SER A 85 -15.48 7.00 -1.92
CA SER A 85 -15.94 6.65 -3.27
C SER A 85 -15.12 5.54 -3.95
N GLY A 86 -14.04 5.05 -3.33
CA GLY A 86 -13.16 4.03 -3.89
C GLY A 86 -12.13 4.56 -4.88
N CYS A 87 -11.86 5.87 -4.85
CA CYS A 87 -10.72 6.46 -5.54
C CYS A 87 -9.43 6.13 -4.78
N ASN A 88 -8.36 5.78 -5.49
CA ASN A 88 -7.09 5.43 -4.86
C ASN A 88 -6.41 6.68 -4.30
N LEU A 89 -5.85 6.57 -3.10
CA LEU A 89 -4.97 7.57 -2.51
C LEU A 89 -3.54 7.05 -2.57
N THR A 90 -2.67 7.86 -3.15
CA THR A 90 -1.23 7.63 -3.28
C THR A 90 -0.48 8.41 -2.20
N PRO A 91 0.79 8.09 -1.91
CA PRO A 91 1.59 8.88 -0.98
C PRO A 91 1.64 10.39 -1.29
N GLY A 92 1.51 10.78 -2.56
CA GLY A 92 1.46 12.19 -2.97
C GLY A 92 0.16 12.92 -2.58
N ASP A 93 -0.90 12.19 -2.23
CA ASP A 93 -2.16 12.76 -1.77
C ASP A 93 -2.12 13.14 -0.27
N PHE A 94 -1.04 12.77 0.44
CA PHE A 94 -0.88 13.05 1.86
C PHE A 94 0.10 14.20 2.10
N LYS A 95 -0.22 15.04 3.09
CA LYS A 95 0.74 16.01 3.63
C LYS A 95 1.63 15.31 4.65
N ILE A 96 2.94 15.39 4.45
CA ILE A 96 3.94 14.81 5.34
C ILE A 96 4.54 15.93 6.18
N PHE A 97 4.49 15.75 7.49
CA PHE A 97 5.15 16.62 8.47
C PHE A 97 6.18 15.79 9.23
N TYR A 98 7.27 16.43 9.65
CA TYR A 98 8.37 15.77 10.33
C TYR A 98 8.45 16.25 11.77
N LEU A 99 8.56 15.29 12.70
CA LEU A 99 8.90 15.55 14.08
C LEU A 99 10.32 15.03 14.33
N PRO A 100 11.16 15.76 15.07
CA PRO A 100 12.45 15.22 15.51
C PRO A 100 12.22 13.96 16.34
N HIS A 101 13.16 13.02 16.32
CA HIS A 101 13.04 11.79 17.11
C HIS A 101 13.09 12.13 18.62
N PRO A 102 12.26 11.53 19.50
CA PRO A 102 12.21 11.82 20.95
C PRO A 102 13.44 11.37 21.75
N SER A 103 14.52 10.94 21.09
CA SER A 103 15.63 10.29 21.80
C SER A 103 16.46 11.35 22.50
N PRO A 104 16.87 11.12 23.76
CA PRO A 104 17.79 12.01 24.46
C PRO A 104 19.20 12.00 23.84
N ARG A 105 19.49 11.07 22.91
CA ARG A 105 20.75 11.03 22.16
C ARG A 105 20.80 12.02 21.00
N VAL A 106 19.65 12.61 20.63
CA VAL A 106 19.60 13.67 19.61
C VAL A 106 20.15 14.95 20.25
N LEU A 107 21.19 15.52 19.64
CA LEU A 107 21.79 16.76 20.10
C LEU A 107 20.74 17.87 20.19
N HIS A 108 20.76 18.61 21.30
CA HIS A 108 19.85 19.74 21.57
C HIS A 108 18.36 19.39 21.67
N ASN A 109 18.02 18.15 22.02
CA ASN A 109 16.63 17.67 22.13
C ASN A 109 16.05 17.72 23.56
N ASN A 110 16.35 18.78 24.33
CA ASN A 110 15.98 18.85 25.75
C ASN A 110 14.51 19.24 26.00
N ASN A 111 13.83 19.80 25.00
CA ASN A 111 12.46 20.31 25.07
C ASN A 111 11.56 19.66 24.00
N TRP A 112 11.72 18.35 23.81
CA TRP A 112 11.03 17.61 22.76
C TRP A 112 9.51 17.67 22.89
N GLU A 113 8.96 17.57 24.11
CA GLU A 113 7.51 17.59 24.34
C GLU A 113 6.85 18.90 23.88
N GLU A 114 7.46 20.04 24.22
CA GLU A 114 7.02 21.37 23.79
C GLU A 114 7.14 21.51 22.26
N THR A 115 8.26 21.03 21.70
CA THR A 115 8.52 21.05 20.25
C THR A 115 7.50 20.22 19.49
N ALA A 116 7.19 19.02 19.99
CA ALA A 116 6.19 18.13 19.41
C ALA A 116 4.79 18.76 19.48
N THR A 117 4.41 19.28 20.65
CA THR A 117 3.10 19.93 20.85
C THR A 117 2.93 21.14 19.92
N LYS A 118 3.97 21.99 19.82
CA LYS A 118 3.97 23.15 18.92
C LYS A 118 3.84 22.73 17.45
N CYS A 119 4.59 21.73 17.01
CA CYS A 119 4.47 21.21 15.64
C CYS A 119 3.05 20.69 15.33
N LEU A 120 2.43 19.97 16.28
CA LEU A 120 1.04 19.51 16.13
C LEU A 120 0.06 20.68 16.09
N GLN A 121 0.27 21.73 16.89
CA GLN A 121 -0.55 22.96 16.88
C GLN A 121 -0.44 23.71 15.55
N GLU A 122 0.78 23.98 15.09
CA GLU A 122 1.06 24.74 13.86
C GLU A 122 0.47 24.06 12.61
N HIS A 123 0.42 22.73 12.60
CA HIS A 123 -0.18 21.95 11.52
C HIS A 123 -1.67 21.64 11.73
N ASN A 124 -2.30 22.21 12.76
CA ASN A 124 -3.70 21.99 13.12
C ASN A 124 -4.04 20.49 13.29
N LEU A 125 -3.11 19.72 13.86
CA LEU A 125 -3.23 18.28 14.06
C LEU A 125 -3.79 17.91 15.44
N LEU A 126 -3.71 18.82 16.43
CA LEU A 126 -4.20 18.56 17.80
C LEU A 126 -5.66 18.12 17.86
N GLN A 127 -6.51 18.63 16.95
CA GLN A 127 -7.92 18.26 16.86
C GLN A 127 -8.14 16.74 16.69
N TYR A 128 -7.18 16.01 16.12
CA TYR A 128 -7.29 14.56 15.93
C TYR A 128 -6.93 13.74 17.18
N TYR A 129 -6.27 14.34 18.18
CA TYR A 129 -5.82 13.67 19.40
C TYR A 129 -6.64 14.02 20.63
N GLN A 130 -7.26 15.21 20.64
CA GLN A 130 -8.00 15.73 21.80
C GLN A 130 -9.43 15.20 21.91
N HIS A 131 -9.88 14.36 20.97
CA HIS A 131 -11.17 13.67 21.03
C HIS A 131 -10.98 12.21 21.45
N ALA A 132 -10.61 11.98 22.72
CA ALA A 132 -10.76 10.68 23.35
C ALA A 132 -12.08 10.67 24.17
N SER A 133 -13.19 10.37 23.51
CA SER A 133 -14.45 9.91 24.13
C SER A 133 -15.39 9.35 23.05
N HIS A 134 -15.20 8.09 22.68
CA HIS A 134 -16.26 7.22 22.15
C HIS A 134 -16.29 5.96 23.00
#